data_AF-A0A1V2LBP2-F1
#
_entry.id   AF-A0A1V2LBP2-F1
#
_cell.length_a   1.000
_cell.length_b   1.000
_cell.length_c   1.000
_cell.angle_alpha   90.00
_cell.angle_beta   90.00
_cell.angle_gamma   90.00
#
_symmetry.space_group_name_H-M   'P 1'
#
loop_
_entity.id
_entity.type
_entity.pdbx_description
1 polymer ?
#
loop_
_entity_poly.entity_id
_entity_poly.type
_entity_poly.pdbx_seq_one_letter_code
_entity_poly.pdbx_strand_id
1 'polypeptide(L)'
;MIVLPTVLSIGWNPFYGNKEKAVELHIMHSYPKNFYGALVDFTVLGYIRPELNYTTKEALIKDIQTDIDIGLKTLNTPEYEKYKAEIA
;
A
#
# COMPACT_ATOMS: atom_id res chain seq x y z
N MET A 1 -19.20 5.83 1.23
CA MET A 1 -17.96 5.50 0.49
C MET A 1 -17.38 4.21 1.07
N ILE A 2 -16.64 3.39 0.31
CA ILE A 2 -15.99 2.17 0.85
C ILE A 2 -14.53 2.52 1.14
N VAL A 3 -14.11 2.42 2.40
CA VAL A 3 -12.72 2.63 2.83
C VAL A 3 -12.09 1.27 3.09
N LEU A 4 -10.98 0.97 2.42
CA LEU A 4 -10.29 -0.32 2.50
C LEU A 4 -8.85 -0.16 2.98
N PRO A 5 -8.36 -1.07 3.83
CA PRO A 5 -6.98 -1.03 4.28
C PRO A 5 -6.05 -1.29 3.08
N THR A 6 -4.96 -0.54 3.00
CA THR A 6 -4.05 -0.55 1.84
C THR A 6 -2.61 -0.40 2.32
N VAL A 7 -1.69 -1.15 1.71
CA VAL A 7 -0.25 -0.85 1.78
C VAL A 7 0.18 -0.27 0.44
N LEU A 8 1.19 0.59 0.45
CA LEU A 8 1.67 1.22 -0.77
C LEU A 8 3.19 1.33 -0.79
N SER A 9 3.76 1.17 -1.98
CA SER A 9 5.17 1.41 -2.26
C SER A 9 5.32 2.79 -2.90
N ILE A 10 6.24 3.61 -2.39
CA ILE A 10 6.61 4.89 -3.00
C ILE A 10 8.08 4.81 -3.40
N GLY A 11 8.33 4.78 -4.70
CA GLY A 11 9.66 4.55 -5.25
C GLY A 11 9.99 5.46 -6.43
N TRP A 12 11.17 5.29 -7.01
CA TRP A 12 11.57 5.98 -8.23
C TRP A 12 11.40 5.05 -9.43
N ASN A 13 10.88 5.56 -10.55
CA ASN A 13 10.75 4.76 -11.78
C ASN A 13 12.06 4.80 -12.60
N PRO A 14 12.81 3.70 -12.71
CA PRO A 14 14.11 3.71 -13.40
C PRO A 14 13.99 3.72 -14.93
N PHE A 15 12.81 3.45 -15.50
CA PHE A 15 12.66 3.20 -16.95
C PHE A 15 12.53 4.47 -17.80
N TYR A 16 12.13 5.60 -17.21
CA TYR A 16 11.81 6.82 -17.97
C TYR A 16 12.79 7.97 -17.74
N GLY A 17 13.93 7.73 -17.08
CA GLY A 17 14.93 8.79 -16.82
C GLY A 17 14.39 9.99 -16.02
N ASN A 18 13.27 9.83 -15.31
CA ASN A 18 12.52 10.96 -14.75
C ASN A 18 12.53 10.99 -13.22
N LYS A 19 12.52 12.25 -12.74
CA LYS A 19 12.70 12.74 -11.36
C LYS A 19 11.43 12.67 -10.50
N GLU A 20 10.53 11.75 -10.79
CA GLU A 20 9.21 11.68 -10.14
C GLU A 20 9.01 10.34 -9.44
N LYS A 21 8.37 10.41 -8.27
CA LYS A 21 8.05 9.23 -7.46
C LYS A 21 6.85 8.50 -8.05
N ALA A 22 6.96 7.20 -8.21
CA ALA A 22 5.85 6.29 -8.47
C ALA A 22 5.19 5.90 -7.15
N VAL A 23 3.86 5.73 -7.17
CA VAL A 23 3.08 5.21 -6.06
C VAL A 23 2.32 3.99 -6.54
N GLU A 24 2.54 2.86 -5.87
CA GLU A 24 1.90 1.58 -6.20
C GLU A 24 1.12 1.09 -4.98
N LEU A 25 -0.19 0.90 -5.14
CA LEU A 25 -1.09 0.52 -4.03
C LEU A 25 -1.44 -0.97 -4.12
N HIS A 26 -1.40 -1.65 -2.97
CA HIS A 26 -2.01 -2.95 -2.77
C HIS A 26 -3.18 -2.83 -1.79
N ILE A 27 -4.38 -2.74 -2.35
CA ILE A 27 -5.62 -2.73 -1.57
C ILE A 27 -5.84 -4.14 -1.06
N MET A 28 -5.97 -4.31 0.26
CA MET A 28 -6.08 -5.61 0.91
C MET A 28 -7.54 -6.13 0.84
N HIS A 29 -8.02 -6.29 -0.40
CA HIS A 29 -9.35 -6.77 -0.77
C HIS A 29 -9.28 -7.56 -2.07
N SER A 30 -9.96 -8.70 -2.14
CA SER A 30 -10.03 -9.49 -3.36
C SER A 30 -11.13 -8.97 -4.28
N TYR A 31 -10.74 -8.42 -5.42
CA TYR A 31 -11.67 -7.96 -6.45
C TYR A 31 -11.95 -9.06 -7.47
N PRO A 32 -13.21 -9.23 -7.91
CA PRO A 32 -13.54 -10.21 -8.95
C PRO A 32 -13.10 -9.77 -10.35
N LYS A 33 -12.79 -8.48 -10.55
CA LYS A 33 -12.40 -7.87 -11.84
C LYS A 33 -11.44 -6.71 -11.61
N ASN A 34 -10.67 -6.37 -12.65
CA ASN A 34 -9.83 -5.16 -12.66
C ASN A 34 -10.69 -3.89 -12.72
N PHE A 35 -10.13 -2.78 -12.23
CA PHE A 35 -10.82 -1.49 -12.13
C PHE A 35 -10.01 -0.34 -12.77
N TYR A 36 -9.31 -0.62 -13.88
CA TYR A 36 -8.58 0.42 -14.62
C TYR A 36 -9.49 1.59 -15.01
N GLY A 37 -9.00 2.82 -14.83
CA GLY A 37 -9.75 4.05 -15.05
C GLY A 37 -10.61 4.50 -13.86
N ALA A 38 -10.71 3.70 -12.80
CA ALA A 38 -11.34 4.14 -11.56
C ALA A 38 -10.51 5.23 -10.87
N LEU A 39 -11.20 6.17 -10.23
CA LEU A 39 -10.58 7.12 -9.31
C LEU A 39 -10.36 6.43 -7.96
N VAL A 40 -9.16 6.60 -7.41
CA VAL A 40 -8.77 6.01 -6.12
C VAL A 40 -8.21 7.13 -5.26
N ASP A 41 -8.91 7.44 -4.17
CA ASP A 41 -8.42 8.31 -3.12
C ASP A 41 -7.77 7.48 -2.02
N PHE A 42 -6.66 7.97 -1.46
CA PHE A 42 -5.95 7.29 -0.39
C PHE A 42 -5.39 8.28 0.63
N THR A 43 -5.19 7.81 1.86
CA THR A 43 -4.61 8.59 2.96
C THR A 43 -3.47 7.80 3.58
N VAL A 44 -2.30 8.43 3.71
CA VAL A 44 -1.12 7.82 4.33
C VAL A 44 -1.20 8.05 5.83
N LEU A 45 -1.27 6.95 6.60
CA LEU A 45 -1.39 7.00 8.06
C LEU A 45 -0.10 6.59 8.79
N GLY A 46 0.86 5.97 8.10
CA GLY A 46 2.08 5.50 8.72
C GLY A 46 3.14 5.05 7.72
N TYR A 47 4.34 4.81 8.26
CA TYR A 47 5.50 4.35 7.51
C TYR A 47 5.98 3.01 8.06
N ILE A 48 6.13 2.02 7.18
CA ILE A 48 6.55 0.65 7.57
C ILE A 48 8.08 0.54 7.53
N ARG A 49 8.70 0.77 6.38
CA ARG A 49 10.16 0.59 6.15
C ARG A 49 10.62 1.29 4.86
N PRO A 50 11.94 1.50 4.67
CA PRO A 50 12.48 1.99 3.40
C PRO A 50 12.43 0.90 2.31
N GLU A 51 12.68 1.31 1.07
CA GLU A 51 12.95 0.37 -0.03
C GLU A 51 14.15 -0.53 0.31
N LEU A 52 14.01 -1.82 0.02
CA LEU A 52 15.04 -2.83 0.26
C LEU A 52 15.49 -3.42 -1.07
N ASN A 53 16.78 -3.72 -1.16
CA ASN A 53 17.34 -4.44 -2.29
C ASN A 53 17.21 -5.94 -2.04
N TYR A 54 16.64 -6.67 -3.01
CA TYR A 54 16.42 -8.10 -2.91
C TYR A 54 17.32 -8.85 -3.87
N THR A 55 17.96 -9.91 -3.37
CA THR A 55 18.75 -10.84 -4.18
C THR A 55 17.92 -12.03 -4.67
N THR A 56 16.75 -12.27 -4.07
CA THR A 56 15.82 -13.35 -4.44
C THR A 56 14.38 -12.89 -4.46
N LYS A 57 13.56 -13.55 -5.28
CA LYS A 57 12.11 -13.27 -5.38
C LYS A 57 11.38 -13.66 -4.10
N GLU A 58 11.83 -14.71 -3.43
CA GLU A 58 11.22 -15.24 -2.21
C GLU A 58 11.38 -14.27 -1.05
N ALA A 59 12.54 -13.60 -0.96
CA ALA A 59 12.77 -12.55 0.04
C ALA A 59 11.84 -11.35 -0.20
N LEU A 60 11.68 -10.92 -1.46
CA LEU A 60 10.75 -9.85 -1.83
C LEU A 60 9.31 -10.19 -1.45
N ILE A 61 8.84 -11.39 -1.80
CA ILE A 61 7.48 -11.84 -1.48
C ILE A 61 7.26 -11.87 0.03
N LYS A 62 8.23 -12.40 0.78
CA LYS A 62 8.16 -12.50 2.24
C LYS A 62 8.03 -11.13 2.90
N ASP A 63 8.82 -10.16 2.47
CA ASP A 63 8.77 -8.81 3.05
C ASP A 63 7.48 -8.09 2.65
N ILE A 64 6.97 -8.26 1.42
CA ILE A 64 5.65 -7.73 1.03
C ILE A 64 4.53 -8.34 1.91
N GLN A 65 4.56 -9.65 2.15
CA GLN A 65 3.58 -10.31 3.03
C GLN A 65 3.68 -9.78 4.46
N THR A 66 4.90 -9.53 4.93
CA THR A 66 5.14 -8.92 6.25
C THR A 66 4.57 -7.50 6.32
N ASP A 67 4.75 -6.68 5.27
CA ASP A 67 4.20 -5.33 5.20
C ASP A 67 2.66 -5.35 5.21
N ILE A 68 2.03 -6.28 4.48
CA ILE A 68 0.58 -6.51 4.48
C ILE A 68 0.09 -6.87 5.89
N ASP A 69 0.75 -7.82 6.56
CA ASP A 69 0.39 -8.23 7.91
C ASP A 69 0.51 -7.08 8.93
N ILE A 70 1.57 -6.28 8.82
CA ILE A 70 1.76 -5.07 9.63
C ILE A 70 0.62 -4.09 9.36
N GLY A 71 0.35 -3.78 8.08
CA GLY A 71 -0.71 -2.87 7.66
C GLY A 71 -2.08 -3.29 8.21
N LEU A 72 -2.46 -4.56 8.05
CA LEU A 72 -3.73 -5.08 8.57
C LEU A 72 -3.83 -4.97 10.09
N LYS A 73 -2.77 -5.35 10.82
CA LYS A 73 -2.78 -5.29 12.29
C LYS A 73 -2.87 -3.85 12.79
N THR A 74 -2.04 -2.96 12.24
CA THR A 74 -1.98 -1.56 12.67
C THR A 74 -3.27 -0.81 12.36
N LEU A 75 -3.81 -0.95 11.14
CA LEU A 75 -5.02 -0.24 10.72
C LEU A 75 -6.31 -0.71 11.43
N ASN A 76 -6.26 -1.87 12.09
CA ASN A 76 -7.36 -2.37 12.93
C ASN A 76 -7.20 -1.98 14.41
N THR A 77 -6.19 -1.19 14.78
CA THR A 77 -6.07 -0.66 16.15
C THR A 77 -6.99 0.56 16.33
N PRO A 78 -7.51 0.80 17.55
CA PRO A 78 -8.43 1.92 17.80
C PRO A 78 -7.87 3.30 17.41
N GLU A 79 -6.55 3.47 17.51
CA GLU A 79 -5.87 4.71 17.11
C GLU A 79 -6.06 5.02 15.62
N TYR A 80 -6.07 3.99 14.76
CA TYR A 80 -6.15 4.13 13.31
C TYR A 80 -7.57 3.94 12.78
N GLU A 81 -8.40 3.12 13.45
CA GLU A 81 -9.76 2.85 13.01
C GLU A 81 -10.64 4.12 12.95
N LYS A 82 -10.37 5.10 13.82
CA LYS A 82 -11.09 6.39 13.81
C LYS A 82 -11.04 7.09 12.45
N TYR A 83 -9.94 6.93 11.70
CA TYR A 83 -9.78 7.56 10.39
C TYR A 83 -10.71 6.96 9.33
N LYS A 84 -11.23 5.73 9.51
CA LYS A 84 -12.22 5.16 8.58
C LYS A 84 -13.47 6.03 8.48
N ALA A 85 -13.87 6.67 9.58
CA ALA A 85 -15.03 7.58 9.61
C ALA A 85 -14.70 8.99 9.10
N GLU A 86 -13.44 9.43 9.22
CA GLU A 86 -12.98 10.75 8.76
C GLU A 86 -12.75 10.80 7.24
N ILE A 87 -12.37 9.66 6.65
CA ILE A 87 -12.09 9.52 5.21
C ILE A 87 -13.37 9.22 4.39
N ALA A 88 -14.41 8.69 5.04
CA ALA A 88 -15.65 8.21 4.41
C ALA A 88 -16.66 9.31 4.03
#